data_AF-A0A962V705-F1
#
_entry.id   AF-A0A962V705-F1
#
_cell.length_a   1.000
_cell.length_b   1.000
_cell.length_c   1.000
_cell.angle_alpha   90.00
_cell.angle_beta   90.00
_cell.angle_gamma   90.00
#
_symmetry.space_group_name_H-M   'P 1'
#
loop_
_entity.id
_entity.type
_entity.pdbx_description
1 polymer ?
#
loop_
_entity_poly.entity_id
_entity_poly.type
_entity_poly.pdbx_seq_one_letter_code
_entity_poly.pdbx_strand_id
1 'polypeptide(L)'
;RLEALLNYQTMITELTGMELANASLLDEATAAAEAMTLCERMSKAKNKRFFVAADCFPQTIDVVKTRAEPLGIEVIVGDPFTELAQLEVFGVLLQYPNRAGEIHDYA
;
A
#
# COMPACT_ATOMS: atom_id res chain seq x y z
N ARG A 1 -13.69 2.99 25.91
CA ARG A 1 -12.77 3.25 24.78
C ARG A 1 -12.11 1.98 24.24
N LEU A 2 -11.55 1.10 25.09
CA LEU A 2 -10.85 -0.10 24.61
C LEU A 2 -11.76 -1.08 23.86
N GLU A 3 -12.97 -1.34 24.39
CA GLU A 3 -13.96 -2.19 23.70
C GLU A 3 -14.37 -1.61 22.33
N ALA A 4 -14.56 -0.29 22.23
CA ALA A 4 -14.85 0.37 20.97
C ALA A 4 -13.70 0.24 19.95
N LEU A 5 -12.44 0.26 20.40
CA LEU A 5 -11.28 0.02 19.54
C LEU A 5 -11.20 -1.45 19.10
N LEU A 6 -11.56 -2.40 19.97
CA LEU A 6 -11.66 -3.81 19.59
C LEU A 6 -12.73 -4.01 18.51
N ASN A 7 -13.89 -3.35 18.66
CA ASN A 7 -14.95 -3.39 17.65
C ASN A 7 -14.49 -2.78 16.31
N TYR A 8 -13.70 -1.69 16.34
CA TYR A 8 -13.09 -1.14 15.12
C TYR A 8 -12.16 -2.16 14.45
N GLN A 9 -11.30 -2.83 15.22
CA GLN A 9 -10.40 -3.86 14.70
C GLN A 9 -11.19 -5.02 14.06
N THR A 10 -12.23 -5.51 14.74
CA THR A 10 -13.11 -6.58 14.22
C THR A 10 -13.78 -6.16 12.91
N MET A 11 -14.36 -4.96 12.86
CA MET A 11 -15.00 -4.44 11.65
C MET A 11 -14.02 -4.37 10.47
N ILE A 12 -12.79 -3.90 10.69
CA ILE A 12 -11.78 -3.83 9.62
C ILE A 12 -11.40 -5.23 9.15
N THR A 13 -11.15 -6.19 10.06
CA THR A 13 -10.80 -7.56 9.68
C THR A 13 -11.91 -8.26 8.88
N GLU A 14 -13.18 -8.01 9.23
CA GLU A 14 -14.33 -8.58 8.50
C GLU A 14 -14.49 -7.96 7.11
N LEU A 15 -14.26 -6.66 6.95
CA LEU A 15 -14.37 -5.97 5.66
C LEU A 15 -13.23 -6.29 4.70
N THR A 16 -11.99 -6.39 5.20
CA THR A 16 -10.82 -6.64 4.35
C THR A 16 -10.53 -8.12 4.16
N GLY A 17 -11.13 -9.00 4.97
CA GLY A 17 -10.81 -10.43 4.99
C GLY A 17 -9.40 -10.74 5.50
N MET A 18 -8.76 -9.82 6.24
CA MET A 18 -7.40 -9.98 6.77
C MET A 18 -7.44 -10.50 8.21
N GLU A 19 -6.38 -11.18 8.64
CA GLU A 19 -6.31 -11.81 9.97
C GLU A 19 -6.21 -10.79 11.13
N LEU A 20 -5.65 -9.60 10.88
CA LEU A 20 -5.39 -8.60 11.93
C LEU A 20 -5.54 -7.17 11.42
N ALA A 21 -6.02 -6.30 12.30
CA ALA A 21 -6.05 -4.85 12.11
C ALA A 21 -5.51 -4.11 13.36
N ASN A 22 -4.92 -2.94 13.16
CA ASN A 22 -4.51 -2.07 14.26
C ASN A 22 -5.68 -1.17 14.73
N ALA A 23 -5.42 -0.30 15.70
CA ALA A 23 -6.44 0.58 16.29
C ALA A 23 -6.63 1.93 15.57
N SER A 24 -6.07 2.10 14.36
CA SER A 24 -6.08 3.28 13.44
C SER A 24 -4.67 3.71 13.00
N LEU A 25 -4.63 4.52 11.94
CA LEU A 25 -3.50 5.35 11.49
C LEU A 25 -3.98 6.78 11.24
N LEU A 26 -3.07 7.69 10.86
CA LEU A 26 -3.38 9.11 10.70
C LEU A 26 -4.28 9.39 9.49
N ASP A 27 -3.92 8.83 8.34
CA ASP A 27 -4.65 8.94 7.08
C ASP A 27 -4.26 7.80 6.12
N GLU A 28 -4.94 7.71 4.97
CA GLU A 28 -4.69 6.69 3.94
C GLU A 28 -3.25 6.74 3.39
N ALA A 29 -2.76 7.95 3.09
CA ALA A 29 -1.48 8.15 2.43
C ALA A 29 -0.30 7.73 3.34
N THR A 30 -0.39 8.06 4.62
CA THR A 30 0.56 7.60 5.63
C THR A 30 0.42 6.12 5.91
N ALA A 31 -0.80 5.56 5.90
CA ALA A 31 -1.01 4.12 6.02
C ALA A 31 -0.36 3.33 4.86
N ALA A 32 -0.47 3.82 3.63
CA ALA A 32 0.19 3.23 2.47
C ALA A 32 1.73 3.28 2.59
N ALA A 33 2.29 4.37 3.11
CA ALA A 33 3.73 4.46 3.36
C ALA A 33 4.21 3.54 4.50
N GLU A 34 3.41 3.35 5.55
CA GLU A 34 3.68 2.35 6.60
C GLU A 34 3.62 0.92 6.02
N ALA A 35 2.66 0.64 5.12
CA ALA A 35 2.58 -0.64 4.42
C ALA A 35 3.82 -0.90 3.54
N MET A 36 4.29 0.11 2.79
CA MET A 36 5.56 0.01 2.05
C MET A 36 6.73 -0.34 2.98
N THR A 37 6.83 0.33 4.13
CA THR A 37 7.91 0.10 5.10
C THR A 37 7.80 -1.29 5.74
N LEU A 38 6.59 -1.78 6.00
CA LEU A 38 6.35 -3.14 6.48
C LEU A 38 6.81 -4.17 5.43
N CYS A 39 6.43 -3.99 4.16
CA CYS A 39 6.87 -4.85 3.06
C CYS A 39 8.39 -4.88 2.93
N GLU A 40 9.06 -3.72 3.02
CA GLU A 40 10.53 -3.64 2.94
C GLU A 40 11.20 -4.47 4.04
N ARG A 41 10.73 -4.35 5.29
CA ARG A 41 11.29 -5.10 6.44
C ARG A 41 11.05 -6.61 6.35
N MET A 42 9.94 -7.03 5.74
CA MET A 42 9.61 -8.45 5.56
C MET A 42 10.25 -9.06 4.33
N SER A 43 10.67 -8.23 3.36
CA SER A 43 11.20 -8.69 2.10
C SER A 43 12.60 -9.28 2.23
N LYS A 44 12.86 -10.29 1.40
CA LYS A 44 14.21 -10.86 1.18
C LYS A 44 14.83 -10.38 -0.13
N ALA A 45 14.13 -9.52 -0.87
CA ALA A 45 14.62 -8.96 -2.12
C ALA A 45 15.86 -8.10 -1.86
N LYS A 46 16.84 -8.19 -2.77
CA LYS A 46 18.07 -7.38 -2.68
C LYS A 46 17.89 -5.98 -3.24
N ASN A 47 16.90 -5.78 -4.11
CA ASN A 47 16.56 -4.47 -4.65
C ASN A 47 15.65 -3.71 -3.66
N LYS A 48 15.74 -2.38 -3.70
CA LYS A 48 14.88 -1.48 -2.91
C LYS A 48 13.84 -0.83 -3.81
N ARG A 49 13.13 -1.61 -4.62
CA ARG A 49 12.10 -1.12 -5.54
C ARG A 49 10.70 -1.42 -5.04
N PHE A 50 9.86 -0.40 -4.98
CA PHE A 50 8.45 -0.51 -4.62
C PHE A 50 7.59 -0.02 -5.78
N PHE A 51 6.60 -0.80 -6.18
CA PHE A 51 5.69 -0.41 -7.26
C PHE A 51 4.44 0.26 -6.68
N VAL A 52 3.98 1.35 -7.32
CA VAL A 52 2.73 2.01 -7.01
C VAL A 52 1.93 2.17 -8.30
N ALA A 53 0.69 1.70 -8.32
CA ALA A 53 -0.16 1.88 -9.49
C ALA A 53 -0.42 3.38 -9.78
N ALA A 54 -0.34 3.76 -11.04
CA ALA A 54 -0.50 5.16 -11.48
C ALA A 54 -1.93 5.71 -11.26
N ASP A 55 -2.89 4.82 -10.98
CA ASP A 55 -4.29 5.13 -10.69
C ASP A 55 -4.63 5.18 -9.19
N CYS A 56 -3.61 5.05 -8.32
CA CYS A 56 -3.70 5.49 -6.92
C CYS A 56 -3.97 6.99 -6.83
N PHE A 57 -4.48 7.44 -5.68
CA PHE A 57 -4.68 8.87 -5.47
C PHE A 57 -3.35 9.65 -5.51
N PRO A 58 -3.28 10.83 -6.16
CA PRO A 58 -2.03 11.57 -6.31
C PRO A 58 -1.32 11.87 -4.99
N GLN A 59 -2.07 12.27 -3.97
CA GLN A 59 -1.52 12.54 -2.64
C GLN A 59 -0.94 11.30 -1.96
N THR A 60 -1.51 10.12 -2.21
CA THR A 60 -0.98 8.85 -1.70
C THR A 60 0.37 8.55 -2.34
N ILE A 61 0.47 8.72 -3.67
CA ILE A 61 1.73 8.55 -4.41
C ILE A 61 2.80 9.52 -3.89
N ASP A 62 2.45 10.80 -3.70
CA ASP A 62 3.39 11.83 -3.23
C ASP A 62 3.92 11.55 -1.83
N VAL A 63 3.04 11.14 -0.90
CA VAL A 63 3.44 10.78 0.47
C VAL A 63 4.32 9.52 0.48
N VAL A 64 3.98 8.50 -0.31
CA VAL A 64 4.80 7.28 -0.45
C VAL A 64 6.19 7.62 -0.99
N LYS A 65 6.29 8.42 -2.05
CA LYS A 65 7.57 8.90 -2.60
C LYS A 65 8.39 9.68 -1.57
N THR A 66 7.76 10.63 -0.88
CA THR A 66 8.40 11.45 0.15
C THR A 66 8.94 10.60 1.30
N ARG A 67 8.22 9.53 1.69
CA ARG A 67 8.66 8.60 2.74
C ARG A 67 9.74 7.63 2.26
N ALA A 68 9.74 7.28 0.98
CA ALA A 68 10.69 6.37 0.36
C ALA A 68 12.09 6.99 0.18
N GLU A 69 12.16 8.27 -0.18
CA GLU A 69 13.41 9.00 -0.45
C GLU A 69 14.48 8.85 0.66
N PRO A 70 14.20 9.17 1.95
CA PRO A 70 15.21 9.04 3.01
C PRO A 70 15.61 7.59 3.31
N LEU A 71 14.82 6.59 2.86
CA LEU A 71 15.10 5.17 3.05
C LEU A 71 15.89 4.55 1.88
N GLY A 72 16.14 5.34 0.82
CA GLY A 72 16.76 4.87 -0.42
C GLY A 72 15.88 3.85 -1.17
N ILE A 73 14.56 3.98 -1.05
CA ILE A 73 13.60 3.15 -1.78
C ILE A 73 13.26 3.84 -3.11
N GLU A 74 13.45 3.12 -4.21
CA GLU A 74 13.04 3.53 -5.56
C GLU A 74 11.55 3.22 -5.73
N VAL A 75 10.73 4.28 -5.87
CA VAL A 75 9.28 4.14 -6.13
C VAL A 75 9.03 4.21 -7.62
N ILE A 76 8.56 3.11 -8.19
CA ILE A 76 8.18 2.99 -9.60
C ILE A 76 6.67 3.21 -9.69
N VAL A 77 6.24 4.21 -10.48
CA VAL A 77 4.83 4.49 -10.72
C VAL A 77 4.49 4.10 -12.15
N GLY A 78 3.49 3.24 -12.35
CA GLY A 78 3.13 2.76 -13.69
C GLY A 78 1.80 2.00 -13.72
N ASP A 79 1.46 1.48 -14.89
CA ASP A 79 0.31 0.60 -15.09
C ASP A 79 0.62 -0.83 -14.59
N PRO A 80 -0.11 -1.33 -13.56
CA PRO A 80 0.14 -2.65 -13.00
C PRO A 80 -0.08 -3.80 -14.00
N PHE A 81 -0.89 -3.62 -15.05
CA PHE A 81 -1.20 -4.68 -16.01
C PHE A 81 -0.15 -4.82 -17.11
N THR A 82 0.59 -3.75 -17.44
CA THR A 82 1.56 -3.77 -18.53
C THR A 82 3.01 -3.68 -18.07
N GLU A 83 3.28 -2.98 -16.97
CA GLU A 83 4.66 -2.63 -16.58
C GLU A 83 5.18 -3.50 -15.43
N LEU A 84 4.31 -3.97 -14.53
CA LEU A 84 4.72 -4.70 -13.33
C LEU A 84 5.42 -6.03 -13.64
N ALA A 85 4.98 -6.76 -14.67
CA ALA A 85 5.49 -8.09 -14.99
C ALA A 85 6.99 -8.14 -15.33
N GLN A 86 7.57 -7.00 -15.71
CA GLN A 86 8.99 -6.90 -16.09
C GLN A 86 9.88 -6.42 -14.95
N LEU A 87 9.31 -6.16 -13.77
CA LEU A 87 10.00 -5.53 -12.65
C LEU A 87 10.19 -6.50 -11.48
N GLU A 88 11.40 -6.51 -10.94
CA GLU A 88 11.63 -7.06 -9.61
C GLU A 88 11.40 -5.97 -8.56
N VAL A 89 10.36 -6.14 -7.75
CA VAL A 89 9.99 -5.23 -6.66
C VAL A 89 9.76 -6.01 -5.37
N PHE A 90 9.95 -5.36 -4.22
CA PHE A 90 9.70 -6.00 -2.93
C PHE A 90 8.23 -5.90 -2.48
N GLY A 91 7.45 -5.04 -3.12
CA GLY A 91 6.06 -4.80 -2.79
C GLY A 91 5.35 -3.97 -3.86
N VAL A 92 4.02 -4.03 -3.84
CA VAL A 92 3.13 -3.40 -4.81
C VAL A 92 1.99 -2.73 -4.05
N LEU A 93 1.71 -1.47 -4.36
CA LEU A 93 0.55 -0.73 -3.90
C LEU A 93 -0.45 -0.57 -5.05
N LEU A 94 -1.67 -1.07 -4.84
CA LEU A 94 -2.79 -0.99 -5.78
C LEU A 94 -3.95 -0.24 -5.11
N GLN A 95 -4.73 0.51 -5.90
CA GLN A 95 -5.95 1.17 -5.43
C GLN A 95 -7.18 0.37 -5.85
N TYR A 96 -8.15 0.20 -4.93
CA TYR A 96 -9.38 -0.52 -5.22
C TYR A 96 -10.62 0.09 -4.51
N PRO A 97 -11.66 0.54 -5.25
CA PRO A 97 -11.62 0.92 -6.67
C PRO A 97 -10.57 2.01 -6.93
N ASN A 98 -10.10 2.15 -8.17
CA ASN A 98 -9.08 3.15 -8.46
C ASN A 98 -9.62 4.60 -8.38
N ARG A 99 -8.75 5.61 -8.55
CA ARG A 99 -9.15 7.02 -8.45
C ARG A 99 -10.22 7.45 -9.47
N ALA A 100 -10.39 6.70 -10.56
CA ALA A 100 -11.41 6.93 -11.59
C ALA A 100 -12.73 6.17 -11.30
N GLY A 101 -12.76 5.37 -10.23
CA GLY A 101 -13.90 4.53 -9.86
C GLY A 101 -13.94 3.18 -10.60
N GLU A 102 -12.88 2.82 -11.31
CA GLU A 102 -12.79 1.55 -12.03
C GLU A 102 -12.45 0.41 -11.06
N ILE A 103 -13.06 -0.73 -11.34
CA ILE A 103 -12.85 -1.98 -10.62
C ILE A 103 -12.08 -2.89 -11.55
N HIS A 104 -10.89 -3.27 -11.13
CA HIS A 104 -10.05 -4.22 -11.85
C HIS A 104 -9.94 -5.52 -11.05
N ASP A 105 -9.78 -6.63 -11.77
CA ASP A 105 -9.44 -7.91 -11.16
C ASP A 105 -7.91 -8.03 -11.05
N TYR A 106 -7.44 -8.26 -9.83
CA TYR A 106 -6.02 -8.35 -9.48
C TYR A 106 -5.62 -9.77 -9.02
N ALA A 107 -6.52 -10.76 -9.16
CA ALA A 107 -6.29 -12.16 -8.80
C ALA A 107 -5.42 -12.93 -9.82
#